data_AF-Q8P824-F1
#
_entry.id   AF-Q8P824-F1
#
_cell.length_a   1.000
_cell.length_b   1.000
_cell.length_c   1.000
_cell.angle_alpha   90.00
_cell.angle_beta   90.00
_cell.angle_gamma   90.00
#
_symmetry.space_group_name_H-M   'P 1'
#
loop_
_entity.id
_entity.type
_entity.pdbx_description
1 polymer ?
#
loop_
_entity_poly.entity_id
_entity_poly.type
_entity_poly.pdbx_seq_one_letter_code
_entity_poly.pdbx_strand_id
1 'polypeptide(L)'
;MALRRADEVAQIAAGKDAPQRLLLVLMQTADGRFVEAARNAQVIFKADDGGQCDPFEDDGQGLVAKGAYFTVQNGVACGQHWTDYITFRYDRTQRAVLFHVRIIEDWVTNPDAERDGEALRLSRHEVIKADPRKPVSLSAYSPIGGWVSR
;
A
#
# COMPACT_ATOMS: atom_id res chain seq x y z
N MET A 1 -10.66 -0.11 -4.89
CA MET A 1 -10.51 1.10 -5.72
C MET A 1 -9.71 2.12 -4.94
N ALA A 2 -8.76 2.79 -5.58
CA ALA A 2 -8.03 3.93 -5.02
C ALA A 2 -8.75 5.22 -5.43
N LEU A 3 -9.14 6.04 -4.46
CA LEU A 3 -9.80 7.32 -4.70
C LEU A 3 -8.85 8.45 -4.30
N ARG A 4 -8.59 9.34 -5.25
CA ARG A 4 -7.78 10.54 -5.08
C ARG A 4 -8.64 11.78 -5.21
N ARG A 5 -8.24 12.87 -4.54
CA ARG A 5 -8.90 14.16 -4.72
C ARG A 5 -8.63 14.69 -6.14
N ALA A 6 -9.64 15.29 -6.76
CA ALA A 6 -9.51 15.85 -8.10
C ALA A 6 -8.48 16.99 -8.19
N ASP A 7 -8.24 17.70 -7.08
CA ASP A 7 -7.31 18.81 -6.96
C ASP A 7 -5.94 18.42 -6.38
N GLU A 8 -5.64 17.12 -6.20
CA GLU A 8 -4.38 16.63 -5.64
C GLU A 8 -3.15 17.25 -6.32
N VAL A 9 -3.07 17.18 -7.66
CA VAL A 9 -1.96 17.75 -8.44
C VAL A 9 -1.84 19.26 -8.27
N ALA A 10 -2.97 19.97 -8.23
CA ALA A 10 -2.98 21.42 -8.06
C ALA A 10 -2.54 21.84 -6.65
N GLN A 11 -2.88 21.04 -5.63
CA GLN A 11 -2.42 21.28 -4.25
C GLN A 11 -0.91 21.08 -4.14
N ILE A 12 -0.37 19.99 -4.70
CA ILE A 12 1.08 19.70 -4.71
C ILE A 12 1.83 20.81 -5.47
N ALA A 13 1.37 21.21 -6.66
CA ALA A 13 1.98 22.29 -7.44
C ALA A 13 1.96 23.65 -6.72
N ALA A 14 1.00 23.86 -5.80
CA ALA A 14 0.93 25.03 -4.95
C ALA A 14 1.79 24.92 -3.67
N GLY A 15 2.60 23.86 -3.53
CA GLY A 15 3.47 23.62 -2.38
C GLY A 15 2.71 23.19 -1.12
N LYS A 16 1.51 22.65 -1.26
CA LYS A 16 0.74 22.08 -0.13
C LYS A 16 1.01 20.59 -0.02
N ASP A 17 0.86 20.07 1.20
CA ASP A 17 0.85 18.63 1.46
C ASP A 17 -0.16 17.91 0.55
N ALA A 18 0.22 16.74 0.06
CA ALA A 18 -0.69 15.94 -0.75
C ALA A 18 -1.88 15.48 0.11
N PRO A 19 -3.10 15.46 -0.43
CA PRO A 19 -4.26 14.95 0.29
C PRO A 19 -4.19 13.44 0.51
N GLN A 20 -4.82 12.98 1.59
CA GLN A 20 -5.01 11.55 1.86
C GLN A 20 -5.81 10.86 0.75
N ARG A 21 -5.42 9.63 0.42
CA ARG A 21 -6.08 8.79 -0.57
C ARG A 21 -6.93 7.74 0.10
N LEU A 22 -8.13 7.51 -0.42
CA LEU A 22 -9.08 6.58 0.15
C LEU A 22 -9.07 5.26 -0.61
N LEU A 23 -8.70 4.18 0.07
CA LEU A 23 -9.03 2.84 -0.40
C LEU A 23 -10.51 2.58 -0.12
N LEU A 24 -11.28 2.30 -1.18
CA LEU A 24 -12.66 1.85 -1.09
C LEU A 24 -12.78 0.42 -1.62
N VAL A 25 -13.29 -0.49 -0.80
CA VAL A 25 -13.60 -1.87 -1.19
C VAL A 25 -15.10 -1.99 -1.39
N LEU A 26 -15.50 -2.26 -2.63
CA LEU A 26 -16.89 -2.52 -2.99
C LEU A 26 -17.06 -4.02 -3.22
N MET A 27 -18.21 -4.55 -2.80
CA MET A 27 -18.62 -5.90 -3.13
C MET A 27 -19.88 -5.89 -3.96
N GLN A 28 -19.90 -6.73 -4.97
CA GLN A 28 -21.11 -6.96 -5.74
C GLN A 28 -22.05 -7.88 -4.95
N THR A 29 -23.29 -7.44 -4.77
CA THR A 29 -24.37 -8.22 -4.18
C THR A 29 -24.97 -9.18 -5.22
N ALA A 30 -25.76 -10.15 -4.77
CA ALA A 30 -26.37 -11.16 -5.65
C ALA A 30 -27.30 -10.57 -6.72
N ASP A 31 -27.89 -9.40 -6.47
CA ASP A 31 -28.71 -8.63 -7.41
C ASP A 31 -27.87 -7.71 -8.34
N GLY A 32 -26.54 -7.84 -8.32
CA GLY A 32 -25.63 -7.11 -9.19
C GLY A 32 -25.27 -5.70 -8.74
N ARG A 33 -25.87 -5.19 -7.66
CA ARG A 33 -25.51 -3.88 -7.09
C ARG A 33 -24.15 -3.92 -6.40
N PHE A 34 -23.50 -2.78 -6.26
CA PHE A 34 -22.27 -2.66 -5.47
C PHE A 34 -22.60 -2.01 -4.12
N VAL A 35 -22.12 -2.62 -3.05
CA VAL A 35 -22.18 -2.05 -1.70
C VAL A 35 -20.76 -1.87 -1.16
N GLU A 36 -20.57 -0.85 -0.35
CA GLU A 36 -19.32 -0.68 0.35
C GLU A 36 -19.13 -1.78 1.41
N ALA A 37 -18.01 -2.48 1.30
CA ALA A 37 -17.60 -3.50 2.28
C ALA A 37 -16.61 -2.95 3.30
N ALA A 38 -15.74 -2.02 2.90
CA ALA A 38 -14.80 -1.35 3.79
C ALA A 38 -14.17 -0.12 3.12
N ARG A 39 -13.60 0.78 3.93
CA ARG A 39 -12.78 1.90 3.47
C ARG A 39 -11.61 2.16 4.42
N ASN A 40 -10.50 2.69 3.92
CA ASN A 40 -9.35 3.09 4.73
C ASN A 40 -8.57 4.22 4.05
N ALA A 41 -8.18 5.25 4.81
CA ALA A 41 -7.53 6.46 4.29
C ALA A 41 -6.02 6.51 4.57
N GLN A 42 -5.39 5.40 4.94
CA GLN A 42 -3.97 5.34 5.35
C GLN A 42 -3.16 4.28 4.59
N VAL A 43 -3.81 3.27 4.01
CA VAL A 43 -3.11 2.15 3.34
C VAL A 43 -2.58 2.50 1.96
N ILE A 44 -3.20 3.48 1.30
CA ILE A 44 -2.67 4.08 0.07
C ILE A 44 -1.91 5.32 0.50
N PHE A 45 -0.61 5.34 0.25
CA PHE A 45 0.22 6.46 0.66
C PHE A 45 -0.03 7.68 -0.25
N LYS A 46 0.13 8.86 0.35
CA LYS A 46 0.00 10.13 -0.35
C LYS A 46 1.13 10.29 -1.35
N ALA A 47 0.93 11.14 -2.35
CA ALA A 47 1.94 11.42 -3.37
C ALA A 47 3.27 11.94 -2.79
N ASP A 48 3.24 12.64 -1.66
CA ASP A 48 4.43 13.20 -1.00
C ASP A 48 5.06 12.27 0.05
N ASP A 49 4.45 11.13 0.37
CA ASP A 49 5.00 10.17 1.35
C ASP A 49 6.22 9.40 0.78
N GLY A 50 6.41 9.41 -0.54
CA GLY A 50 7.57 8.80 -1.22
C GLY A 50 8.74 9.75 -1.48
N GLY A 51 8.63 11.00 -1.03
CA GLY A 51 9.65 12.02 -1.25
C GLY A 51 9.65 12.53 -2.69
N GLN A 52 10.51 11.96 -3.54
CA GLN A 52 10.66 12.42 -4.93
C GLN A 52 9.59 11.87 -5.87
N CYS A 53 9.04 10.69 -5.56
CA CYS A 53 8.00 10.07 -6.37
C CYS A 53 6.79 9.69 -5.56
N ASP A 54 5.69 9.54 -6.30
CA ASP A 54 4.44 9.05 -5.78
C ASP A 54 4.55 7.56 -5.45
N PRO A 55 4.52 7.17 -4.17
CA PRO A 55 4.74 5.79 -3.78
C PRO A 55 3.63 4.84 -4.26
N PHE A 56 2.46 5.34 -4.65
CA PHE A 56 1.37 4.48 -5.14
C PHE A 56 1.37 4.35 -6.66
N GLU A 57 1.90 5.34 -7.38
CA GLU A 57 1.92 5.38 -8.85
C GLU A 57 3.28 4.99 -9.47
N ASP A 58 4.39 4.99 -8.72
CA ASP A 58 5.76 4.83 -9.25
C ASP A 58 6.15 3.38 -9.63
N ASP A 59 6.17 2.46 -8.66
CA ASP A 59 6.87 1.16 -8.80
C ASP A 59 5.93 -0.07 -8.92
N GLY A 60 4.66 0.09 -9.29
CA GLY A 60 3.74 -1.06 -9.30
C GLY A 60 2.38 -0.89 -9.96
N GLN A 61 1.56 -1.94 -9.81
CA GLN A 61 0.17 -1.93 -10.28
C GLN A 61 -0.77 -1.13 -9.35
N GLY A 62 -0.24 -0.64 -8.22
CA GLY A 62 -0.97 0.03 -7.13
C GLY A 62 -1.90 -0.92 -6.36
N LEU A 63 -2.80 -1.62 -7.04
CA LEU A 63 -3.74 -2.58 -6.48
C LEU A 63 -3.73 -3.89 -7.29
N VAL A 64 -3.46 -4.99 -6.60
CA VAL A 64 -3.49 -6.35 -7.20
C VAL A 64 -4.49 -7.20 -6.44
N ALA A 65 -5.42 -7.86 -7.14
CA ALA A 65 -6.42 -8.75 -6.54
C ALA A 65 -6.31 -10.17 -7.09
N LYS A 66 -6.41 -11.17 -6.19
CA LYS A 66 -6.41 -12.60 -6.54
C LYS A 66 -7.31 -13.38 -5.60
N GLY A 67 -8.42 -13.90 -6.13
CA GLY A 67 -9.39 -14.66 -5.34
C GLY A 67 -9.98 -13.81 -4.21
N ALA A 68 -9.86 -14.29 -2.97
CA ALA A 68 -10.35 -13.57 -1.78
C ALA A 68 -9.36 -12.51 -1.25
N TYR A 69 -8.21 -12.33 -1.90
CA TYR A 69 -7.13 -11.46 -1.42
C TYR A 69 -6.94 -10.26 -2.35
N PHE A 70 -6.50 -9.15 -1.79
CA PHE A 70 -5.94 -8.04 -2.56
C PHE A 70 -4.78 -7.41 -1.80
N THR A 71 -3.87 -6.80 -2.55
CA THR A 71 -2.65 -6.15 -2.04
C THR A 71 -2.63 -4.72 -2.53
N VAL A 72 -2.40 -3.79 -1.60
CA VAL A 72 -1.99 -2.42 -1.90
C VAL A 72 -0.46 -2.43 -2.01
N GLN A 73 0.05 -1.96 -3.14
CA GLN A 73 1.48 -1.85 -3.40
C GLN A 73 1.87 -0.38 -3.32
N ASN A 74 2.62 -0.02 -2.28
CA ASN A 74 3.31 1.25 -2.21
C ASN A 74 4.81 1.00 -2.40
N GLY A 75 5.54 1.90 -3.03
CA GLY A 75 6.98 1.81 -3.25
C GLY A 75 7.48 2.90 -4.18
N VAL A 76 8.77 3.21 -4.07
CA VAL A 76 9.45 4.15 -4.97
C VAL A 76 10.75 3.54 -5.46
N ALA A 77 11.14 3.93 -6.67
CA ALA A 77 12.41 3.56 -7.31
C ALA A 77 13.22 4.77 -7.80
N CYS A 78 12.77 6.00 -7.54
CA CYS A 78 13.46 7.22 -7.97
C CYS A 78 14.49 7.75 -6.96
N GLY A 79 15.58 7.00 -6.80
CA GLY A 79 16.71 7.35 -5.92
C GLY A 79 16.68 6.56 -4.61
N GLN A 80 15.62 6.75 -3.81
CA GLN A 80 15.29 5.75 -2.78
C GLN A 80 14.66 4.53 -3.46
N HIS A 81 14.89 3.34 -2.87
CA HIS A 81 14.27 2.11 -3.33
C HIS A 81 13.68 1.36 -2.14
N TRP A 82 12.36 1.32 -2.07
CA TRP A 82 11.65 0.58 -1.04
C TRP A 82 10.27 0.17 -1.52
N THR A 83 9.73 -0.88 -0.93
CA THR A 83 8.36 -1.36 -1.16
C THR A 83 7.65 -1.65 0.15
N ASP A 84 6.33 -1.48 0.14
CA ASP A 84 5.41 -1.76 1.22
C ASP A 84 4.13 -2.40 0.67
N TYR A 85 4.09 -3.71 0.75
CA TYR A 85 2.98 -4.53 0.26
C TYR A 85 2.04 -4.89 1.40
N ILE A 86 0.85 -4.30 1.40
CA ILE A 86 -0.16 -4.52 2.43
C ILE A 86 -1.30 -5.37 1.86
N THR A 87 -1.38 -6.62 2.28
CA THR A 87 -2.38 -7.59 1.80
C THR A 87 -3.52 -7.74 2.79
N PHE A 88 -4.73 -7.71 2.25
CA PHE A 88 -5.99 -7.98 2.94
C PHE A 88 -6.70 -9.17 2.31
N ARG A 89 -7.61 -9.76 3.07
CA ARG A 89 -8.49 -10.83 2.62
C ARG A 89 -9.94 -10.53 2.97
N TYR A 90 -10.86 -10.92 2.11
CA TYR A 90 -12.28 -10.96 2.46
C TYR A 90 -12.59 -12.27 3.20
N ASP A 91 -13.06 -12.16 4.44
CA ASP A 91 -13.56 -13.26 5.25
C ASP A 91 -15.07 -13.40 5.06
N ARG A 92 -15.51 -14.53 4.49
CA ARG A 92 -16.92 -14.78 4.19
C ARG A 92 -17.75 -15.03 5.45
N THR A 93 -17.16 -15.62 6.48
CA THR A 93 -17.85 -15.95 7.74
C THR A 93 -18.12 -14.69 8.54
N GLN A 94 -17.12 -13.80 8.62
CA GLN A 94 -17.22 -12.53 9.32
C GLN A 94 -17.81 -11.41 8.44
N ARG A 95 -17.93 -11.67 7.12
CA ARG A 95 -18.34 -10.68 6.11
C ARG A 95 -17.53 -9.39 6.18
N ALA A 96 -16.21 -9.54 6.36
CA ALA A 96 -15.32 -8.43 6.65
C ALA A 96 -14.04 -8.51 5.81
N VAL A 97 -13.46 -7.36 5.50
CA VAL A 97 -12.11 -7.27 4.92
C VAL A 97 -11.12 -7.21 6.08
N LEU A 98 -10.21 -8.17 6.16
CA LEU A 98 -9.29 -8.36 7.27
C LEU A 98 -7.84 -8.27 6.79
N PHE A 99 -6.97 -7.69 7.62
CA PHE A 99 -5.53 -7.71 7.42
C PHE A 99 -5.01 -9.16 7.32
N HIS A 100 -4.09 -9.40 6.39
CA HIS A 100 -3.49 -10.72 6.19
C HIS A 100 -1.98 -10.69 6.44
N VAL A 101 -1.25 -9.87 5.69
CA VAL A 101 0.21 -9.74 5.80
C VAL A 101 0.65 -8.39 5.26
N ARG A 102 1.71 -7.84 5.84
CA ARG A 102 2.47 -6.70 5.30
C ARG A 102 3.92 -7.12 5.09
N ILE A 103 4.50 -6.74 3.96
CA ILE A 103 5.90 -7.01 3.62
C ILE A 103 6.54 -5.65 3.32
N ILE A 104 7.64 -5.34 4.02
CA ILE A 104 8.40 -4.10 3.86
C ILE A 104 9.79 -4.46 3.40
N GLU A 105 10.24 -3.86 2.31
CA GLU A 105 11.58 -4.06 1.76
C GLU A 105 12.27 -2.73 1.51
N ASP A 106 13.53 -2.63 1.92
CA ASP A 106 14.38 -1.47 1.62
C ASP A 106 15.59 -1.96 0.84
N TRP A 107 15.95 -1.25 -0.21
CA TRP A 107 17.08 -1.56 -1.08
C TRP A 107 18.11 -0.44 -1.05
N VAL A 108 19.38 -0.83 -1.10
CA VAL A 108 20.51 0.11 -1.13
C VAL A 108 21.41 -0.23 -2.32
N THR A 109 22.18 0.77 -2.77
CA THR A 109 23.22 0.55 -3.78
C THR A 109 24.14 -0.58 -3.35
N ASN A 110 24.38 -1.51 -4.27
CA ASN A 110 25.30 -2.60 -4.05
C ASN A 110 26.74 -2.14 -4.36
N PRO A 111 27.66 -2.10 -3.38
CA PRO A 111 29.05 -1.75 -3.65
C PRO A 111 29.78 -2.81 -4.47
N ASP A 112 29.27 -4.05 -4.52
CA ASP A 112 29.85 -5.17 -5.25
C ASP A 112 29.20 -5.38 -6.64
N ALA A 113 28.42 -4.40 -7.13
CA ALA A 113 27.65 -4.51 -8.38
C ALA A 113 28.50 -4.88 -9.60
N GLU A 114 29.77 -4.46 -9.65
CA GLU A 114 30.69 -4.82 -10.75
C GLU A 114 31.06 -6.31 -10.75
N ARG A 115 30.91 -7.00 -9.62
CA ARG A 115 31.26 -8.42 -9.46
C ARG A 115 30.06 -9.34 -9.64
N ASP A 116 28.90 -8.98 -9.08
CA ASP A 116 27.70 -9.83 -9.11
C ASP A 116 26.64 -9.41 -10.14
N GLY A 117 26.78 -8.22 -10.73
CA GLY A 117 25.88 -7.68 -11.75
C GLY A 117 24.59 -7.06 -11.21
N GLU A 118 24.39 -7.05 -9.89
CA GLU A 118 23.17 -6.51 -9.26
C GLU A 118 23.41 -5.08 -8.75
N ALA A 119 22.69 -4.10 -9.30
CA ALA A 119 22.88 -2.69 -8.94
C ALA A 119 22.41 -2.36 -7.51
N LEU A 120 21.39 -3.08 -7.03
CA LEU A 120 20.81 -2.92 -5.71
C LEU A 120 20.89 -4.22 -4.93
N ARG A 121 20.99 -4.11 -3.61
CA ARG A 121 20.88 -5.25 -2.69
C ARG A 121 19.85 -4.97 -1.61
N LEU A 122 19.12 -6.01 -1.22
CA LEU A 122 18.13 -5.94 -0.16
C LEU A 122 18.82 -5.65 1.17
N SER A 123 18.42 -4.55 1.81
CA SER A 123 18.98 -4.10 3.09
C SER A 123 18.04 -4.40 4.26
N ARG A 124 16.72 -4.41 4.01
CA ARG A 124 15.68 -4.78 4.97
C ARG A 124 14.66 -5.65 4.29
N HIS A 125 14.24 -6.69 4.99
CA HIS A 125 13.07 -7.50 4.66
C HIS A 125 12.31 -7.79 5.95
N GLU A 126 11.12 -7.22 6.08
CA GLU A 126 10.28 -7.40 7.26
C GLU A 126 8.90 -7.93 6.86
N VAL A 127 8.43 -8.95 7.57
CA VAL A 127 7.13 -9.58 7.33
C VAL A 127 6.28 -9.53 8.58
N ILE A 128 5.19 -8.77 8.53
CA ILE A 128 4.22 -8.62 9.62
C ILE A 128 2.99 -9.43 9.25
N LYS A 129 2.75 -10.55 9.95
CA LYS A 129 1.59 -11.42 9.72
C LYS A 129 0.44 -11.09 10.66
N ALA A 130 -0.79 -11.26 10.19
CA ALA A 130 -1.97 -11.14 11.05
C ALA A 130 -1.96 -12.18 12.18
N ASP A 131 -2.37 -11.77 13.39
CA ASP A 131 -2.68 -12.70 14.48
C ASP A 131 -4.11 -13.24 14.27
N PRO A 132 -4.29 -14.55 14.01
CA PRO A 132 -5.62 -15.12 13.78
C PRO A 132 -6.54 -15.01 15.01
N ARG A 133 -6.00 -14.80 16.21
CA ARG A 133 -6.78 -14.62 17.45
C ARG A 133 -7.26 -13.19 17.64
N LYS A 134 -6.67 -12.23 16.92
CA LYS A 134 -6.95 -10.79 17.00
C LYS A 134 -7.07 -10.20 15.60
N PRO A 135 -8.12 -10.57 14.84
CA PRO A 135 -8.28 -10.09 13.47
C PRO A 135 -8.44 -8.56 13.44
N VAL A 136 -7.70 -7.90 12.54
CA VAL A 136 -7.78 -6.45 12.32
C VAL A 136 -8.57 -6.21 11.05
N SER A 137 -9.66 -5.45 11.13
CA SER A 137 -10.43 -5.06 9.95
C SER A 137 -9.68 -4.00 9.13
N LEU A 138 -9.97 -3.91 7.83
CA LEU A 138 -9.40 -2.86 6.97
C LEU A 138 -9.65 -1.47 7.56
N SER A 139 -10.87 -1.17 8.02
CA SER A 139 -11.22 0.15 8.54
C SER A 139 -10.45 0.53 9.82
N ALA A 140 -10.04 -0.46 10.61
CA ALA A 140 -9.26 -0.25 11.84
C ALA A 140 -7.74 -0.40 11.65
N TYR A 141 -7.31 -0.84 10.47
CA TYR A 141 -5.90 -1.04 10.17
C TYR A 141 -5.17 0.29 10.01
N SER A 142 -4.03 0.42 10.67
CA SER A 142 -3.12 1.54 10.49
C SER A 142 -1.72 0.97 10.22
N PRO A 143 -1.06 1.36 9.11
CA PRO A 143 0.31 0.98 8.87
C PRO A 143 1.24 1.75 9.82
N ILE A 144 1.51 1.17 11.00
CA ILE A 144 2.52 1.68 11.94
C ILE A 144 3.88 1.08 11.56
N GLY A 145 4.93 1.90 11.55
CA GLY A 145 6.28 1.50 11.15
C GLY A 145 6.40 1.32 9.63
N GLY A 146 7.23 2.12 8.98
CA GLY A 146 7.37 2.28 7.53
C GLY A 146 7.89 3.69 7.20
N TRP A 147 8.18 4.01 5.93
CA TRP A 147 8.70 5.32 5.53
C TRP A 147 7.82 6.52 5.93
N VAL A 148 6.52 6.29 6.18
CA VAL A 148 5.52 7.29 6.65
C VAL A 148 5.75 7.78 8.10
N SER A 149 6.85 7.38 8.75
CA SER A 149 7.12 7.73 10.16
C SER A 149 8.57 8.13 10.48
N ARG A 150 9.30 8.70 9.51
CA ARG A 150 10.57 9.41 9.78
C ARG A 150 10.51 10.86 9.35
#